data_AF-A0A0P8A4H8-F1
#
_entry.id   AF-A0A0P8A4H8-F1
#
_cell.length_a   1.000
_cell.length_b   1.000
_cell.length_c   1.000
_cell.angle_alpha   90.00
_cell.angle_beta   90.00
_cell.angle_gamma   90.00
#
_symmetry.space_group_name_H-M   'P 1'
#
loop_
_entity.id
_entity.type
_entity.pdbx_description
1 polymer ?
#
loop_
_entity_poly.entity_id
_entity_poly.type
_entity_poly.pdbx_seq_one_letter_code
_entity_poly.pdbx_strand_id
1 'polypeptide(L)' 'MVSPTRCVAMDEQRSQAYLSLIQELLECPSGEEPQILNGHLELLDEGFVQVWELVGAQLQQAGQENQAQFVWNVA' A
#
# COMPACT_ATOMS: atom_id res chain seq x y z
N MET A 1 31.63 8.88 16.71
CA MET A 1 30.30 9.36 17.16
C MET A 1 29.34 9.25 15.99
N VAL A 2 28.51 8.21 15.96
CA VAL A 2 27.24 8.11 15.20
C VAL A 2 26.52 6.86 15.75
N SER A 3 25.90 7.00 16.92
CA SER A 3 24.44 7.05 17.12
C SER A 3 23.76 5.66 17.00
N PRO A 4 22.98 5.22 18.02
CA PRO A 4 22.40 3.88 18.10
C PRO A 4 21.03 3.85 17.40
N THR A 5 20.97 3.50 16.12
CA THR A 5 19.69 3.37 15.41
C THR A 5 19.39 1.91 15.13
N ARG A 6 19.10 1.13 16.17
CA ARG A 6 18.60 -0.25 16.01
C ARG A 6 17.07 -0.35 16.02
N CYS A 7 16.33 0.75 16.12
CA CYS A 7 14.86 0.70 16.20
C CYS A 7 14.11 1.35 15.02
N VAL A 8 14.76 2.05 14.08
CA VAL A 8 14.05 2.68 12.93
C VAL A 8 13.81 1.73 11.75
N ALA A 9 14.52 0.60 11.70
CA ALA A 9 14.47 -0.30 10.55
C ALA A 9 13.11 -1.01 10.38
N MET A 10 12.40 -1.26 11.48
CA MET A 10 11.11 -1.95 11.44
C MET A 10 9.99 -1.07 10.87
N ASP A 11 9.91 0.20 11.26
CA ASP A 11 8.87 1.12 10.76
C ASP A 11 9.06 1.49 9.28
N GLU A 12 10.31 1.65 8.84
CA GLU A 12 10.62 1.93 7.43
C GLU A 12 10.33 0.70 6.55
N GLN A 13 10.64 -0.51 7.04
CA GLN A 13 10.27 -1.76 6.37
C GLN A 13 8.76 -1.88 6.19
N ARG A 14 7.96 -1.51 7.19
CA ARG A 14 6.48 -1.56 7.11
C ARG A 14 5.96 -0.56 6.08
N SER A 15 6.48 0.67 6.09
CA SER A 15 6.12 1.71 5.13
C SER A 15 6.44 1.30 3.68
N GLN A 16 7.61 0.71 3.46
CA GLN A 16 8.01 0.20 2.14
C GLN A 16 7.20 -1.04 1.73
N ALA A 17 6.83 -1.88 2.69
CA ALA A 17 5.96 -3.04 2.45
C ALA A 17 4.54 -2.59 2.08
N TYR A 18 4.01 -1.53 2.69
CA TYR A 18 2.75 -0.91 2.26
C TYR A 18 2.87 -0.43 0.82
N LEU A 19 3.86 0.39 0.48
CA LEU A 19 4.03 0.87 -0.90
C LEU A 19 4.20 -0.27 -1.93
N SER A 20 4.90 -1.35 -1.57
CA SER A 20 5.07 -2.51 -2.44
C SER A 20 3.75 -3.26 -2.63
N LEU A 21 3.02 -3.52 -1.54
CA LEU A 21 1.71 -4.15 -1.56
C LEU A 21 0.73 -3.36 -2.43
N ILE A 22 0.76 -2.03 -2.32
CA ILE A 22 -0.11 -1.15 -3.09
C ILE A 22 0.22 -1.20 -4.58
N GLN A 23 1.50 -1.12 -4.93
CA GLN A 23 1.93 -1.29 -6.32
C GLN A 23 1.51 -2.65 -6.87
N GLU A 24 1.73 -3.72 -6.11
CA GLU A 24 1.40 -5.08 -6.53
C GLU A 24 -0.11 -5.24 -6.77
N LEU A 25 -0.95 -4.62 -5.92
CA LEU A 25 -2.40 -4.57 -6.11
C LEU A 25 -2.83 -3.75 -7.34
N LEU A 26 -2.12 -2.66 -7.65
CA LEU A 26 -2.42 -1.78 -8.80
C LEU A 26 -1.94 -2.35 -10.14
N GLU A 27 -0.83 -3.09 -10.13
CA GLU A 27 -0.26 -3.76 -11.29
C GLU A 27 -0.90 -5.12 -11.54
N CYS A 28 -1.55 -5.72 -10.54
CA CYS A 28 -2.21 -7.00 -10.70
C CYS A 28 -3.42 -6.92 -11.64
N PRO A 29 -3.54 -7.83 -12.62
CA PRO A 29 -4.80 -8.03 -13.34
C PRO A 29 -5.85 -8.58 -12.37
N SER A 30 -7.08 -8.11 -12.50
CA SER A 30 -8.19 -8.45 -11.58
C SER A 30 -8.32 -9.96 -11.35
N GLY A 31 -8.23 -10.39 -10.09
CA GLY A 31 -8.35 -11.78 -9.66
C GLY A 31 -7.33 -12.22 -8.60
N GLU A 32 -6.16 -11.58 -8.54
CA GLU A 32 -5.08 -11.93 -7.60
C GLU A 32 -5.00 -10.99 -6.39
N GLU A 33 -5.74 -9.88 -6.40
CA GLU A 33 -5.82 -8.93 -5.28
C GLU A 33 -6.14 -9.61 -3.93
N PRO A 34 -7.15 -10.49 -3.82
CA PRO A 34 -7.47 -11.12 -2.54
C PRO A 34 -6.40 -12.11 -2.05
N GLN A 35 -5.58 -12.69 -2.94
CA GLN A 35 -4.46 -13.54 -2.56
C GLN A 35 -3.31 -12.71 -1.98
N ILE A 36 -3.00 -11.59 -2.62
CA ILE A 36 -1.99 -10.64 -2.17
C ILE A 36 -2.39 -10.04 -0.81
N LEU A 37 -3.63 -9.56 -0.68
CA LEU A 37 -4.18 -9.05 0.58
C LEU A 37 -4.14 -10.10 1.69
N ASN A 38 -4.46 -11.38 1.39
CA ASN A 38 -4.37 -12.46 2.36
C ASN A 38 -2.94 -12.72 2.87
N GLY A 39 -1.94 -12.64 1.98
CA GLY A 39 -0.54 -12.82 2.36
C GLY A 39 -0.01 -11.68 3.22
N HIS A 40 -0.65 -10.51 3.14
CA HIS A 40 -0.20 -9.27 3.77
C HIS A 40 -1.22 -8.71 4.77
N LEU A 41 -2.07 -9.56 5.37
CA LEU A 41 -3.03 -9.16 6.42
C LEU A 41 -2.34 -8.46 7.60
N GLU A 42 -1.11 -8.84 7.91
CA GLU A 42 -0.33 -8.19 8.96
C GLU A 42 0.03 -6.73 8.63
N LEU A 43 -0.05 -6.33 7.36
CA LEU A 43 0.24 -4.97 6.88
C LEU A 43 -1.05 -4.15 6.68
N LEU A 44 -2.21 -4.78 6.65
CA LEU A 44 -3.52 -4.14 6.48
C LEU A 44 -3.98 -3.47 7.77
N ASP A 45 -3.19 -2.50 8.24
CA ASP A 45 -3.47 -1.67 9.41
C ASP A 45 -3.96 -0.28 9.01
N GLU A 46 -4.31 0.55 9.98
CA GLU A 46 -4.69 1.96 9.78
C GLU A 46 -3.63 2.77 9.01
N GLY A 47 -2.35 2.40 9.11
CA GLY A 47 -1.28 3.01 8.33
C GLY A 47 -1.36 2.69 6.84
N PHE A 48 -1.77 1.47 6.49
CA PHE A 48 -1.97 1.09 5.10
C PHE A 48 -3.14 1.84 4.48
N VAL A 49 -4.27 1.94 5.19
CA VAL A 49 -5.46 2.68 4.71
C VAL A 49 -5.11 4.13 4.36
N GLN A 50 -4.32 4.81 5.19
CA GLN A 50 -3.88 6.19 4.91
C GLN A 50 -3.06 6.30 3.62
N VAL A 51 -2.12 5.36 3.39
CA VAL A 51 -1.31 5.36 2.16
C VAL A 51 -2.16 4.95 0.96
N TRP A 52 -3.10 4.01 1.14
CA TRP A 52 -4.04 3.55 0.14
C TRP A 52 -4.90 4.71 -0.39
N GLU A 53 -5.53 5.47 0.50
CA GLU A 53 -6.33 6.65 0.13
C GLU A 53 -5.49 7.72 -0.59
N LEU A 54 -4.27 7.98 -0.10
CA LEU A 54 -3.34 8.92 -0.74
C LEU A 54 -3.03 8.51 -2.18
N VAL A 55 -2.79 7.21 -2.40
CA VAL A 55 -2.52 6.65 -3.73
C VAL A 55 -3.78 6.74 -4.60
N GLY A 56 -4.97 6.44 -4.08
CA GLY A 56 -6.23 6.64 -4.81
C GLY A 56 -6.44 8.07 -5.29
N ALA A 57 -6.15 9.06 -4.43
CA ALA A 57 -6.20 10.47 -4.80
C ALA A 57 -5.19 10.80 -5.92
N GLN A 58 -3.95 10.31 -5.80
CA GLN A 58 -2.90 10.50 -6.82
C GLN A 58 -3.28 9.87 -8.17
N LEU A 59 -3.85 8.66 -8.16
CA LEU A 59 -4.32 7.95 -9.35
C LEU A 59 -5.46 8.71 -10.04
N GLN A 60 -6.39 9.26 -9.26
CA GLN A 60 -7.45 10.10 -9.80
C GLN A 60 -6.89 11.36 -10.47
N GLN A 61 -5.91 12.02 -9.85
CA GLN A 61 -5.22 13.17 -10.45
C GLN A 61 -4.41 12.79 -11.70
N ALA A 62 -3.84 11.58 -11.73
CA ALA A 62 -3.11 11.04 -12.87
C ALA A 62 -4.01 10.56 -14.02
N GLY A 63 -5.35 10.60 -13.86
CA GLY A 63 -6.30 10.11 -14.85
C GLY A 63 -6.42 8.58 -14.90
N GLN A 64 -5.92 7.87 -13.89
CA GLN A 64 -6.02 6.42 -13.77
C GLN A 64 -7.30 6.02 -13.04
N GLU A 65 -8.45 6.36 -13.64
CA GLU A 65 -9.78 6.20 -13.02
C GLU A 65 -10.08 4.75 -12.62
N ASN A 66 -9.63 3.76 -13.41
CA ASN A 66 -9.81 2.33 -13.09
C ASN A 66 -9.10 1.94 -11.79
N GLN A 67 -7.85 2.39 -11.64
CA GLN A 67 -7.06 2.13 -10.45
C GLN A 67 -7.56 2.94 -9.24
N ALA A 68 -7.95 4.19 -9.46
CA ALA A 68 -8.56 5.01 -8.42
C ALA A 68 -9.86 4.38 -7.90
N GLN A 69 -10.75 3.93 -8.79
CA GLN A 69 -11.97 3.22 -8.44
C GLN A 69 -11.68 1.96 -7.63
N PHE A 70 -10.66 1.20 -8.00
CA PHE A 70 -10.24 0.03 -7.25
C PHE A 70 -9.81 0.39 -5.82
N VAL A 71 -9.02 1.44 -5.63
CA VAL A 71 -8.65 1.94 -4.29
C VAL A 71 -9.89 2.28 -3.46
N TRP A 72 -10.83 3.05 -4.02
CA TRP A 72 -12.07 3.45 -3.34
C TRP A 72 -13.04 2.30 -3.08
N ASN A 73 -12.96 1.20 -3.84
CA ASN A 73 -13.84 0.06 -3.70
C ASN A 73 -13.31 -0.98 -2.67
N VAL A 74 -12.04 -0.85 -2.27
CA VAL A 74 -11.38 -1.69 -1.25
C VAL A 74 -11.40 -1.03 0.14
N ALA A 75 -11.41 0.31 0.21
CA ALA A 75 -11.52 1.10 1.44
C ALA A 75 -12.96 1.12 2.01
#